data_AF-A0A7S0AU36-F1
#
_entry.id   AF-A0A7S0AU36-F1
#
_cell.length_a   1.000
_cell.length_b   1.000
_cell.length_c   1.000
_cell.angle_alpha   90.00
_cell.angle_beta   90.00
_cell.angle_gamma   90.00
#
_symmetry.space_group_name_H-M   'P 1'
#
loop_
_entity.id
_entity.type
_entity.pdbx_description
1 polymer ?
#
loop_
_entity_poly.entity_id
_entity_poly.type
_entity_poly.pdbx_seq_one_letter_code
_entity_poly.pdbx_strand_id
1 'polypeptide(L)'
;CNKMKIWATTTLAAAAALAAIPTSYAFTHSLGVASRPSTATSTSASASQFAKQRAATSSSSSLASAPAGSDESFPSADTDLSDVGFVLLAGGTGSRMKASMPKQYLTLRGMPVLHHSLDLFLERLPAFARENGKSGPPMVVLVMDPKYQQEYQPIVNKYSGRLAFANPGEERQGSVENGLSKLVELAGDNCKYVAVHDSARPLVTIKEVCDVVSDAKEHGAAVLGVPC
;
A
#
# COMPACT_ATOMS: atom_id res chain seq x y z
N CYS A 1 12.44 5.48 -10.29
CA CYS A 1 11.23 5.96 -9.57
C CYS A 1 10.40 4.73 -9.21
N ASN A 2 10.61 4.14 -8.03
CA ASN A 2 10.13 2.76 -7.79
C ASN A 2 8.71 2.76 -7.24
N LYS A 3 7.81 2.02 -7.89
CA LYS A 3 6.37 1.99 -7.58
C LYS A 3 5.99 1.06 -6.42
N MET A 4 6.75 -0.01 -6.21
CA MET A 4 6.54 -1.02 -5.17
C MET A 4 7.84 -1.80 -4.98
N LYS A 5 8.15 -2.22 -3.75
CA LYS A 5 9.28 -3.10 -3.44
C LYS A 5 8.75 -4.38 -2.79
N ILE A 6 9.11 -5.55 -3.29
CA ILE A 6 8.74 -6.85 -2.72
C ILE A 6 10.00 -7.58 -2.31
N TRP A 7 10.01 -8.11 -1.10
CA TRP A 7 11.13 -8.87 -0.57
C TRP A 7 10.60 -10.28 -0.24
N ALA A 8 11.31 -11.32 -0.67
CA ALA A 8 11.17 -12.63 -0.08
C ALA A 8 12.13 -12.70 1.10
N THR A 9 11.66 -13.20 2.23
CA THR A 9 12.57 -13.67 3.26
C THR A 9 12.08 -15.03 3.72
N THR A 10 12.90 -16.05 3.50
CA THR A 10 12.66 -17.42 3.94
C THR A 10 12.77 -17.59 5.47
N THR A 11 12.85 -16.49 6.22
CA THR A 11 12.71 -16.47 7.67
C THR A 11 12.39 -15.04 8.11
N LEU A 12 11.30 -14.90 8.88
CA LEU A 12 10.80 -13.66 9.48
C LEU A 12 11.88 -12.78 10.17
N ALA A 13 13.01 -13.37 10.58
CA ALA A 13 14.13 -12.67 11.21
C ALA A 13 15.01 -11.88 10.21
N ALA A 14 15.10 -12.27 8.94
CA ALA A 14 16.02 -11.66 7.98
C ALA A 14 15.48 -10.33 7.39
N ALA A 15 14.16 -10.16 7.31
CA ALA A 15 13.53 -8.95 6.77
C ALA A 15 13.76 -7.72 7.67
N ALA A 16 13.78 -7.91 8.99
CA ALA A 16 14.13 -6.86 9.95
C ALA A 16 15.61 -6.43 9.83
N ALA A 17 16.52 -7.37 9.57
CA ALA A 17 17.94 -7.08 9.39
C ALA A 17 18.25 -6.34 8.07
N LEU A 18 17.50 -6.59 7.00
CA LEU A 18 17.65 -5.90 5.71
C LEU A 18 17.09 -4.47 5.71
N ALA A 19 16.08 -4.18 6.54
CA ALA A 19 15.56 -2.81 6.73
C ALA A 19 16.57 -1.86 7.40
N ALA A 20 17.62 -2.41 8.03
CA ALA A 20 18.63 -1.70 8.80
C ALA A 20 19.91 -1.35 8.01
N ILE A 21 19.97 -1.55 6.69
CA ILE A 21 21.17 -1.21 5.90
C ILE A 21 21.18 0.31 5.61
N PRO A 22 22.13 1.09 6.17
CA PRO A 22 22.20 2.52 5.95
C PRO A 22 22.67 2.80 4.52
N THR A 23 21.86 3.54 3.75
CA THR A 23 22.34 4.21 2.54
C THR A 23 23.01 5.51 2.97
N SER A 24 24.28 5.43 3.37
CA SER A 24 25.08 6.61 3.67
C SER A 24 25.49 7.30 2.36
N TYR A 25 24.90 8.48 2.10
CA TYR A 25 25.61 9.57 1.42
C TYR A 25 25.05 10.90 1.94
N ALA A 26 25.92 11.65 2.61
CA ALA A 26 25.63 12.86 3.35
C ALA A 26 25.54 14.09 2.44
N PHE A 27 24.76 15.10 2.85
CA PHE A 27 25.21 16.50 2.80
C PHE A 27 24.39 17.38 3.76
N THR A 28 25.09 18.18 4.55
CA THR A 28 24.61 19.12 5.56
C THR A 28 24.15 20.44 4.94
N HIS A 29 23.12 21.09 5.51
CA HIS A 29 23.25 22.44 6.09
C HIS A 29 21.94 22.94 6.74
N SER A 30 22.16 23.72 7.78
CA SER A 30 21.25 24.36 8.75
C SER A 30 20.36 25.47 8.17
N LEU A 31 19.17 25.67 8.75
CA LEU A 31 18.75 26.87 9.51
C LEU A 31 17.22 26.89 9.70
N GLY A 32 16.78 27.25 10.92
CA GLY A 32 15.39 27.13 11.37
C GLY A 32 14.49 28.33 11.08
N VAL A 33 13.25 28.26 11.60
CA VAL A 33 12.49 29.32 12.30
C VAL A 33 11.08 28.79 12.63
N ALA A 34 10.58 29.19 13.79
CA ALA A 34 9.30 28.82 14.39
C ALA A 34 8.09 29.56 13.79
N SER A 35 6.87 28.99 13.91
CA SER A 35 5.73 29.61 14.60
C SER A 35 4.41 28.81 14.49
N ARG A 36 3.86 28.48 15.67
CA ARG A 36 2.48 28.53 16.23
C ARG A 36 1.21 28.17 15.40
N PRO A 37 0.14 27.73 16.10
CA PRO A 37 -0.86 26.82 15.58
C PRO A 37 -2.09 27.54 15.03
N SER A 38 -2.77 26.92 14.06
CA SER A 38 -4.15 27.27 13.72
C SER A 38 -5.05 26.05 13.87
N THR A 39 -6.12 26.27 14.63
CA THR A 39 -7.23 25.36 14.87
C THR A 39 -8.01 25.13 13.58
N ALA A 40 -8.24 23.87 13.22
CA ALA A 40 -9.23 23.51 12.22
C ALA A 40 -9.98 22.23 12.64
N THR A 41 -11.21 22.47 13.04
CA THR A 41 -12.28 21.50 13.32
C THR A 41 -12.72 20.79 12.05
N SER A 42 -13.28 19.57 12.22
CA SER A 42 -14.25 18.88 11.34
C SER A 42 -13.67 18.01 10.21
N THR A 43 -14.20 16.84 9.79
CA THR A 43 -15.31 15.97 10.24
C THR A 43 -15.31 14.70 9.36
N SER A 44 -15.30 13.51 9.98
CA SER A 44 -16.05 12.26 9.69
C SER A 44 -16.45 11.79 8.26
N ALA A 45 -15.77 12.16 7.17
CA ALA A 45 -16.23 11.83 5.81
C ALA A 45 -15.68 10.53 5.16
N SER A 46 -14.54 10.01 5.63
CA SER A 46 -13.75 9.02 4.88
C SER A 46 -14.41 7.64 4.72
N ALA A 47 -14.95 7.04 5.79
CA ALA A 47 -15.60 5.72 5.70
C ALA A 47 -16.88 5.75 4.83
N SER A 48 -17.63 6.86 4.86
CA SER A 48 -18.83 7.05 4.05
C SER A 48 -18.50 7.15 2.56
N GLN A 49 -17.38 7.79 2.20
CA GLN A 49 -16.93 7.91 0.81
C GLN A 49 -16.43 6.58 0.23
N PHE A 50 -15.68 5.79 1.00
CA PHE A 50 -15.25 4.44 0.58
C PHE A 50 -16.46 3.52 0.31
N ALA A 51 -17.53 3.64 1.10
CA ALA A 51 -18.75 2.83 0.93
C ALA A 51 -19.71 3.36 -0.17
N LYS A 52 -19.93 4.69 -0.27
CA LYS A 52 -20.89 5.31 -1.21
C LYS A 52 -20.51 5.13 -2.68
N GLN A 53 -19.22 5.06 -3.00
CA GLN A 53 -18.77 4.89 -4.39
C GLN A 53 -19.25 3.57 -5.01
N ARG A 54 -19.45 2.53 -4.19
CA ARG A 54 -19.98 1.23 -4.63
C ARG A 54 -21.43 1.29 -5.10
N ALA A 55 -22.24 2.19 -4.52
CA ALA A 55 -23.63 2.34 -4.91
C ALA A 55 -23.79 3.03 -6.28
N ALA A 56 -22.77 3.75 -6.76
CA ALA A 56 -22.83 4.54 -7.98
C ALA A 56 -22.28 3.82 -9.23
N THR A 57 -21.67 2.63 -9.10
CA THR A 57 -21.07 1.89 -10.23
C THR A 57 -21.94 0.77 -10.82
N SER A 58 -23.19 0.63 -10.38
CA SER A 58 -24.17 -0.29 -10.98
C SER A 58 -25.13 0.41 -11.94
N SER A 59 -24.61 0.92 -13.06
CA SER A 59 -25.46 1.33 -14.18
C SER A 59 -24.69 1.17 -15.49
N SER A 60 -25.19 0.24 -16.31
CA SER A 60 -24.70 -0.16 -17.62
C SER A 60 -24.66 0.98 -18.63
N SER A 61 -23.54 1.15 -19.34
CA SER A 61 -23.57 1.62 -20.73
C SER A 61 -22.30 1.19 -21.48
N SER A 62 -22.53 0.84 -22.73
CA SER A 62 -21.66 0.13 -23.66
C SER A 62 -20.86 1.04 -24.59
N LEU A 63 -19.63 0.61 -24.88
CA LEU A 63 -18.78 0.82 -26.08
C LEU A 63 -18.35 2.25 -26.48
N ALA A 64 -17.03 2.49 -26.41
CA ALA A 64 -16.23 2.98 -27.53
C ALA A 64 -14.74 2.64 -27.32
N SER A 65 -14.10 2.06 -28.34
CA SER A 65 -12.73 1.54 -28.37
C SER A 65 -11.76 2.50 -29.05
N ALA A 66 -10.53 2.64 -28.51
CA ALA A 66 -9.31 3.06 -29.23
C ALA A 66 -8.06 2.85 -28.34
N PRO A 67 -6.84 2.80 -28.89
CA PRO A 67 -6.31 1.82 -29.83
C PRO A 67 -5.21 0.94 -29.19
N ALA A 68 -4.89 -0.15 -29.89
CA ALA A 68 -3.92 -1.18 -29.51
C ALA A 68 -2.47 -0.68 -29.53
N GLY A 69 -1.69 -1.07 -28.52
CA GLY A 69 -0.23 -0.97 -28.54
C GLY A 69 0.43 -1.05 -27.17
N SER A 70 0.60 -2.28 -26.64
CA SER A 70 1.79 -2.74 -25.88
C SER A 70 1.49 -4.10 -25.23
N ASP A 71 2.26 -5.13 -25.60
CA ASP A 71 2.39 -6.46 -24.98
C ASP A 71 1.34 -6.85 -23.93
N GLU A 72 0.23 -7.42 -24.40
CA GLU A 72 -0.75 -8.15 -23.59
C GLU A 72 -0.15 -9.51 -23.17
N SER A 73 0.91 -9.46 -22.35
CA SER A 73 1.12 -10.56 -21.41
C SER A 73 -0.05 -10.48 -20.44
N PHE A 74 -0.93 -11.47 -20.44
CA PHE A 74 -1.93 -11.59 -19.38
C PHE A 74 -1.19 -11.58 -18.03
N PRO A 75 -1.75 -10.99 -16.95
CA PRO A 75 -1.17 -11.17 -15.63
C PRO A 75 -0.90 -12.65 -15.45
N SER A 76 0.27 -13.01 -14.92
CA SER A 76 0.59 -14.41 -14.63
C SER A 76 -0.52 -14.94 -13.72
N ALA A 77 -1.55 -15.52 -14.33
CA ALA A 77 -2.72 -16.06 -13.65
C ALA A 77 -2.29 -17.14 -12.66
N ASP A 78 -1.03 -17.59 -12.80
CA ASP A 78 -0.41 -18.54 -11.91
C ASP A 78 0.14 -18.00 -10.58
N THR A 79 0.24 -16.69 -10.36
CA THR A 79 0.82 -16.17 -9.11
C THR A 79 -0.10 -16.43 -7.91
N ASP A 80 0.35 -17.27 -6.99
CA ASP A 80 -0.29 -17.48 -5.68
C ASP A 80 0.01 -16.30 -4.73
N LEU A 81 -1.02 -15.77 -4.07
CA LEU A 81 -0.92 -14.65 -3.12
C LEU A 81 -1.24 -15.08 -1.69
N SER A 82 -1.57 -16.36 -1.47
CA SER A 82 -2.03 -16.90 -0.19
C SER A 82 -0.98 -16.85 0.92
N ASP A 83 0.31 -16.76 0.56
CA ASP A 83 1.46 -16.65 1.45
C ASP A 83 2.15 -15.27 1.39
N VAL A 84 1.47 -14.26 0.84
CA VAL A 84 2.01 -12.90 0.63
C VAL A 84 1.29 -11.89 1.51
N GLY A 85 1.99 -11.38 2.53
CA GLY A 85 1.51 -10.27 3.34
C GLY A 85 1.85 -8.92 2.72
N PHE A 86 0.97 -7.93 2.88
CA PHE A 86 1.16 -6.59 2.31
C PHE A 86 1.35 -5.54 3.41
N VAL A 87 2.33 -4.66 3.24
CA VAL A 87 2.56 -3.48 4.10
C VAL A 87 2.33 -2.22 3.28
N LEU A 88 1.30 -1.46 3.64
CA LEU A 88 0.90 -0.22 2.96
C LEU A 88 1.39 0.98 3.76
N LEU A 89 2.35 1.72 3.22
CA LEU A 89 2.92 2.88 3.88
C LEU A 89 2.04 4.11 3.63
N ALA A 90 1.47 4.66 4.69
CA ALA A 90 0.64 5.86 4.69
C ALA A 90 1.00 6.84 5.82
N GLY A 91 2.18 6.68 6.43
CA GLY A 91 2.67 7.50 7.54
C GLY A 91 3.42 8.78 7.16
N GLY A 92 3.86 8.91 5.90
CA GLY A 92 4.69 10.03 5.48
C GLY A 92 3.94 11.36 5.51
N THR A 93 4.61 12.45 5.90
CA THR A 93 4.01 13.79 6.01
C THR A 93 3.90 14.54 4.68
N GLY A 94 4.58 14.07 3.62
CA GLY A 94 4.53 14.69 2.29
C GLY A 94 5.27 16.03 2.19
N SER A 95 6.27 16.27 3.05
CA SER A 95 6.99 17.55 3.20
C SER A 95 7.46 18.23 1.90
N ARG A 96 7.82 17.46 0.86
CA ARG A 96 8.24 17.99 -0.44
C ARG A 96 7.10 18.64 -1.25
N MET A 97 5.85 18.22 -1.03
CA MET A 97 4.70 18.71 -1.79
C MET A 97 4.13 20.03 -1.27
N LYS A 98 4.64 20.57 -0.14
CA LYS A 98 4.17 21.82 0.50
C LYS A 98 2.63 21.91 0.62
N ALA A 99 1.96 20.77 0.74
CA ALA A 99 0.51 20.70 0.92
C ALA A 99 0.15 20.87 2.40
N SER A 100 -1.06 21.36 2.67
CA SER A 100 -1.59 21.51 4.03
C SER A 100 -1.86 20.17 4.74
N MET A 101 -1.93 19.08 3.98
CA MET A 101 -2.16 17.73 4.47
C MET A 101 -1.25 16.71 3.77
N PRO A 102 -0.96 15.56 4.39
CA PRO A 102 -0.15 14.52 3.75
C PRO A 102 -0.76 14.04 2.43
N LYS A 103 0.08 13.85 1.43
CA LYS A 103 -0.30 13.61 0.03
C LYS A 103 -1.25 12.43 -0.20
N GLN A 104 -1.16 11.40 0.63
CA GLN A 104 -2.01 10.20 0.57
C GLN A 104 -3.48 10.49 0.93
N TYR A 105 -3.76 11.62 1.56
CA TYR A 105 -5.12 12.08 1.89
C TYR A 105 -5.67 13.11 0.90
N LEU A 106 -4.85 13.59 -0.05
CA LEU A 106 -5.34 14.43 -1.14
C LEU A 106 -6.29 13.64 -2.02
N THR A 107 -7.25 14.33 -2.64
CA THR A 107 -8.24 13.70 -3.49
C THR A 107 -7.72 13.52 -4.92
N LEU A 108 -7.90 12.32 -5.46
CA LEU A 108 -7.75 11.97 -6.86
C LEU A 108 -9.11 11.47 -7.36
N ARG A 109 -9.70 12.18 -8.32
CA ARG A 109 -11.06 11.92 -8.82
C ARG A 109 -12.11 11.82 -7.70
N GLY A 110 -12.04 12.75 -6.73
CA GLY A 110 -13.01 12.84 -5.63
C GLY A 110 -12.79 11.88 -4.46
N MET A 111 -11.79 10.99 -4.52
CA MET A 111 -11.45 10.08 -3.43
C MET A 111 -10.03 10.30 -2.92
N PRO A 112 -9.74 10.13 -1.62
CA PRO A 112 -8.37 10.13 -1.10
C PRO A 112 -7.47 9.16 -1.87
N VAL A 113 -6.24 9.57 -2.18
CA VAL A 113 -5.24 8.74 -2.88
C VAL A 113 -5.07 7.38 -2.19
N LEU A 114 -5.03 7.34 -0.86
CA LEU A 114 -4.94 6.12 -0.05
C LEU A 114 -6.08 5.13 -0.36
N HIS A 115 -7.29 5.60 -0.66
CA HIS A 115 -8.44 4.73 -0.90
C HIS A 115 -8.28 3.91 -2.18
N HIS A 116 -7.62 4.45 -3.20
CA HIS A 116 -7.31 3.70 -4.41
C HIS A 116 -6.35 2.53 -4.12
N SER A 117 -5.34 2.75 -3.25
CA SER A 117 -4.47 1.66 -2.80
C SER A 117 -5.23 0.65 -1.94
N LEU A 118 -6.07 1.10 -0.99
CA LEU A 118 -6.88 0.19 -0.17
C LEU A 118 -7.84 -0.67 -1.01
N ASP A 119 -8.50 -0.07 -1.99
CA ASP A 119 -9.38 -0.76 -2.94
C ASP A 119 -8.62 -1.84 -3.72
N LEU A 120 -7.40 -1.54 -4.19
CA LEU A 120 -6.56 -2.51 -4.88
C LEU A 120 -6.27 -3.74 -3.99
N PHE A 121 -5.73 -3.55 -2.79
CA PHE A 121 -5.25 -4.68 -1.96
C PHE A 121 -6.36 -5.41 -1.18
N LEU A 122 -7.47 -4.74 -0.85
CA LEU A 122 -8.51 -5.32 0.00
C LEU A 122 -9.72 -5.85 -0.78
N GLU A 123 -9.94 -5.38 -2.01
CA GLU A 123 -11.11 -5.74 -2.82
C GLU A 123 -10.68 -6.36 -4.16
N ARG A 124 -10.00 -5.59 -5.01
CA ARG A 124 -9.71 -6.00 -6.40
C ARG A 124 -8.76 -7.18 -6.48
N LEU A 125 -7.68 -7.17 -5.72
CA LEU A 125 -6.68 -8.25 -5.71
C LEU A 125 -7.24 -9.56 -5.12
N PRO A 126 -7.97 -9.56 -3.97
CA PRO A 126 -8.68 -10.75 -3.51
C PRO A 126 -9.77 -11.25 -4.47
N ALA A 127 -10.51 -10.35 -5.13
CA ALA A 127 -11.51 -10.72 -6.12
C ALA A 127 -10.88 -11.43 -7.33
N PHE A 128 -9.79 -10.87 -7.85
CA PHE A 128 -9.01 -11.48 -8.92
C PHE A 128 -8.49 -12.87 -8.53
N ALA A 129 -7.93 -13.04 -7.33
CA ALA A 129 -7.48 -14.34 -6.85
C ALA A 129 -8.63 -15.37 -6.84
N ARG A 130 -9.80 -15.00 -6.30
CA ARG A 130 -10.99 -15.85 -6.22
C ARG A 130 -11.52 -16.24 -7.61
N GLU A 131 -11.55 -15.30 -8.55
CA GLU A 131 -11.96 -15.56 -9.94
C GLU A 131 -11.05 -16.56 -10.65
N ASN A 132 -9.79 -16.65 -10.25
CA ASN A 132 -8.82 -17.62 -10.74
C ASN A 132 -8.70 -18.88 -9.86
N GLY A 133 -9.66 -19.11 -8.95
CA GLY A 133 -9.67 -20.29 -8.08
C GLY A 133 -8.59 -20.31 -6.99
N LYS A 134 -8.07 -19.14 -6.61
CA LYS A 134 -6.98 -18.99 -5.62
C LYS A 134 -7.42 -18.22 -4.39
N SER A 135 -6.65 -18.37 -3.32
CA SER A 135 -6.80 -17.57 -2.10
C SER A 135 -6.13 -16.21 -2.29
N GLY A 136 -6.81 -15.16 -1.83
CA GLY A 136 -6.25 -13.81 -1.78
C GLY A 136 -5.20 -13.65 -0.66
N PRO A 137 -4.62 -12.44 -0.53
CA PRO A 137 -3.67 -12.14 0.53
C PRO A 137 -4.26 -12.39 1.93
N PRO A 138 -3.51 -13.06 2.82
CA PRO A 138 -3.97 -13.37 4.17
C PRO A 138 -4.03 -12.13 5.06
N MET A 139 -3.12 -11.17 4.88
CA MET A 139 -2.99 -10.01 5.76
C MET A 139 -2.46 -8.78 5.04
N VAL A 140 -3.02 -7.62 5.41
CA VAL A 140 -2.57 -6.29 5.02
C VAL A 140 -2.33 -5.47 6.28
N VAL A 141 -1.17 -4.82 6.39
CA VAL A 141 -0.84 -3.87 7.45
C VAL A 141 -0.79 -2.46 6.89
N LEU A 142 -1.61 -1.58 7.43
CA LEU A 142 -1.65 -0.16 7.09
C LEU A 142 -0.82 0.63 8.10
N VAL A 143 0.32 1.15 7.66
CA VAL A 143 1.17 2.00 8.48
C VAL A 143 0.65 3.43 8.43
N MET A 144 0.03 3.88 9.50
CA MET A 144 -0.73 5.14 9.56
C MET A 144 -0.50 5.86 10.87
N ASP A 145 -0.31 7.17 10.80
CA ASP A 145 -0.20 8.04 11.97
C ASP A 145 -1.45 7.90 12.87
N PRO A 146 -1.28 7.67 14.19
CA PRO A 146 -2.39 7.54 15.15
C PRO A 146 -3.47 8.61 15.03
N LYS A 147 -3.12 9.84 14.65
CA LYS A 147 -4.10 10.93 14.48
C LYS A 147 -5.17 10.63 13.42
N TYR A 148 -4.87 9.79 12.43
CA TYR A 148 -5.81 9.40 11.37
C TYR A 148 -6.44 8.02 11.63
N GLN A 149 -5.89 7.21 12.53
CA GLN A 149 -6.38 5.83 12.74
C GLN A 149 -7.86 5.80 13.15
N GLN A 150 -8.33 6.76 13.96
CA GLN A 150 -9.73 6.84 14.36
C GLN A 150 -10.68 6.98 13.15
N GLU A 151 -10.28 7.74 12.13
CA GLU A 151 -11.07 7.94 10.92
C GLU A 151 -11.13 6.67 10.04
N TYR A 152 -10.07 5.85 10.07
CA TYR A 152 -9.93 4.63 9.28
C TYR A 152 -10.35 3.35 10.03
N GLN A 153 -10.59 3.42 11.34
CA GLN A 153 -11.01 2.29 12.16
C GLN A 153 -12.24 1.54 11.61
N PRO A 154 -13.29 2.21 11.05
CA PRO A 154 -14.41 1.49 10.46
C PRO A 154 -14.01 0.59 9.27
N ILE A 155 -12.99 0.99 8.50
CA ILE A 155 -12.45 0.19 7.39
C ILE A 155 -11.73 -1.04 7.95
N VAL A 156 -10.88 -0.86 8.96
CA VAL A 156 -10.21 -1.98 9.66
C VAL A 156 -11.22 -2.98 10.21
N ASN A 157 -12.27 -2.50 10.87
CA ASN A 157 -13.33 -3.35 11.40
C ASN A 157 -14.08 -4.12 10.29
N LYS A 158 -14.30 -3.51 9.12
CA LYS A 158 -14.94 -4.19 7.98
C LYS A 158 -14.13 -5.41 7.51
N TYR A 159 -12.80 -5.33 7.55
CA TYR A 159 -11.89 -6.40 7.13
C TYR A 159 -11.29 -7.17 8.32
N SER A 160 -12.00 -7.19 9.46
CA SER A 160 -11.54 -7.81 10.71
C SER A 160 -10.77 -9.11 10.49
N GLY A 161 -9.50 -9.13 10.94
CA GLY A 161 -8.59 -10.27 10.79
C GLY A 161 -7.75 -10.28 9.51
N ARG A 162 -7.97 -9.35 8.56
CA ARG A 162 -7.16 -9.21 7.32
C ARG A 162 -6.54 -7.83 7.14
N LEU A 163 -6.95 -6.84 7.95
CA LEU A 163 -6.37 -5.50 7.96
C LEU A 163 -6.02 -5.10 9.39
N ALA A 164 -4.84 -4.54 9.60
CA ALA A 164 -4.42 -4.01 10.89
C ALA A 164 -3.60 -2.72 10.74
N PHE A 165 -3.56 -1.91 11.80
CA PHE A 165 -2.70 -0.73 11.86
C PHE A 165 -1.30 -1.07 12.40
N ALA A 166 -0.33 -0.31 11.92
CA ALA A 166 0.97 -0.14 12.57
C ALA A 166 1.32 1.35 12.63
N ASN A 167 2.11 1.74 13.62
CA ASN A 167 2.55 3.12 13.79
C ASN A 167 3.70 3.44 12.80
N PRO A 168 3.76 4.65 12.24
CA PRO A 168 4.88 5.06 11.43
C PRO A 168 6.15 5.22 12.29
N GLY A 169 7.31 4.99 11.67
CA GLY A 169 8.60 5.39 12.23
C GLY A 169 8.94 6.84 11.83
N GLU A 170 10.03 7.37 12.40
CA GLU A 170 10.53 8.71 12.07
C GLU A 170 10.85 8.86 10.57
N GLU A 171 11.41 7.81 10.00
CA GLU A 171 11.74 7.71 8.58
C GLU A 171 10.97 6.58 7.88
N ARG A 172 11.10 6.53 6.55
CA ARG A 172 10.40 5.53 5.73
C ARG A 172 10.76 4.10 6.16
N GLN A 173 12.03 3.82 6.44
CA GLN A 173 12.50 2.50 6.85
C GLN A 173 11.95 2.09 8.22
N GLY A 174 11.86 3.00 9.20
CA GLY A 174 11.21 2.69 10.48
C GLY A 174 9.72 2.41 10.31
N SER A 175 9.06 3.07 9.35
CA SER A 175 7.68 2.74 8.98
C SER A 175 7.58 1.34 8.34
N VAL A 176 8.55 0.93 7.54
CA VAL A 176 8.61 -0.44 6.99
C VAL A 176 8.81 -1.46 8.10
N GLU A 177 9.76 -1.21 9.00
CA GLU A 177 10.07 -2.08 10.13
C GLU A 177 8.85 -2.30 11.02
N ASN A 178 8.16 -1.23 11.44
CA ASN A 178 6.96 -1.34 12.26
C ASN A 178 5.85 -2.12 11.55
N GLY A 179 5.65 -1.86 10.25
CA GLY A 179 4.66 -2.58 9.44
C GLY A 179 4.97 -4.07 9.30
N LEU A 180 6.25 -4.40 9.09
CA LEU A 180 6.72 -5.78 9.02
C LEU A 180 6.58 -6.49 10.36
N SER A 181 7.05 -5.90 11.46
CA SER A 181 6.91 -6.46 12.80
C SER A 181 5.45 -6.76 13.14
N LYS A 182 4.54 -5.87 12.76
CA LYS A 182 3.09 -6.10 12.94
C LYS A 182 2.55 -7.22 12.06
N LEU A 183 3.03 -7.32 10.82
CA LEU A 183 2.64 -8.40 9.91
C LEU A 183 3.09 -9.76 10.48
N VAL A 184 4.31 -9.83 11.00
CA VAL A 184 4.88 -11.00 11.67
C VAL A 184 4.06 -11.39 12.89
N GLU A 185 3.73 -10.44 13.76
CA GLU A 185 2.92 -10.66 14.95
C GLU A 185 1.56 -11.29 14.62
N LEU A 186 0.91 -10.85 13.53
CA LEU A 186 -0.45 -11.24 13.20
C LEU A 186 -0.55 -12.48 12.30
N ALA A 187 0.35 -12.60 11.32
CA ALA A 187 0.28 -13.66 10.32
C ALA A 187 1.15 -14.87 10.68
N GLY A 188 2.19 -14.68 11.51
CA GLY A 188 3.18 -15.73 11.83
C GLY A 188 3.75 -16.37 10.56
N ASP A 189 3.81 -17.70 10.54
CA ASP A 189 4.36 -18.49 9.43
C ASP A 189 3.44 -18.57 8.20
N ASN A 190 2.24 -17.97 8.25
CA ASN A 190 1.33 -17.96 7.10
C ASN A 190 1.82 -17.03 5.98
N CYS A 191 2.71 -16.07 6.27
CA CYS A 191 3.30 -15.18 5.28
C CYS A 191 4.77 -15.54 5.04
N LYS A 192 5.09 -16.06 3.85
CA LYS A 192 6.47 -16.34 3.42
C LYS A 192 7.10 -15.16 2.68
N TYR A 193 6.26 -14.30 2.09
CA TYR A 193 6.66 -13.15 1.32
C TYR A 193 6.01 -11.87 1.85
N VAL A 194 6.71 -10.74 1.70
CA VAL A 194 6.19 -9.44 2.10
C VAL A 194 6.33 -8.44 0.96
N ALA A 195 5.21 -7.82 0.60
CA ALA A 195 5.14 -6.76 -0.39
C ALA A 195 4.94 -5.41 0.29
N VAL A 196 5.85 -4.46 0.04
CA VAL A 196 5.80 -3.11 0.61
C VAL A 196 5.39 -2.11 -0.47
N HIS A 197 4.29 -1.41 -0.23
CA HIS A 197 3.73 -0.43 -1.16
C HIS A 197 3.66 0.96 -0.54
N ASP A 198 4.06 1.99 -1.30
CA ASP A 198 3.81 3.37 -0.92
C ASP A 198 2.37 3.74 -1.32
N SER A 199 1.46 3.92 -0.36
CA SER A 199 0.03 4.19 -0.63
C SER A 199 -0.23 5.52 -1.34
N ALA A 200 0.78 6.38 -1.48
CA ALA A 200 0.71 7.58 -2.30
C ALA A 200 0.86 7.28 -3.82
N ARG A 201 0.88 6.01 -4.23
CA ARG A 201 1.04 5.55 -5.62
C ARG A 201 -0.18 4.74 -6.07
N PRO A 202 -1.33 5.40 -6.30
CA PRO A 202 -2.62 4.73 -6.46
C PRO A 202 -2.79 3.98 -7.79
N LEU A 203 -1.86 4.14 -8.73
CA LEU A 203 -1.98 3.63 -10.11
C LEU A 203 -1.23 2.32 -10.35
N VAL A 204 -0.90 1.59 -9.29
CA VAL A 204 -0.36 0.23 -9.46
C VAL A 204 -1.49 -0.70 -9.91
N THR A 205 -1.19 -1.57 -10.86
CA THR A 205 -2.13 -2.54 -11.44
C THR A 205 -2.01 -3.92 -10.78
N ILE A 206 -3.05 -4.75 -10.89
CA ILE A 206 -3.01 -6.15 -10.43
C ILE A 206 -1.88 -6.90 -11.13
N LYS A 207 -1.73 -6.71 -12.44
CA LYS A 207 -0.66 -7.31 -13.23
C LYS A 207 0.71 -6.97 -12.67
N GLU A 208 1.01 -5.69 -12.47
CA GLU A 208 2.27 -5.25 -11.87
C GLU A 208 2.51 -5.92 -10.51
N VAL A 209 1.49 -6.07 -9.66
CA VAL A 209 1.61 -6.79 -8.37
C VAL A 209 1.93 -8.26 -8.56
N CYS A 210 1.19 -8.96 -9.43
CA CYS A 210 1.41 -10.39 -9.69
C CYS A 210 2.80 -10.66 -10.26
N ASP A 211 3.25 -9.84 -11.22
CA ASP A 211 4.56 -9.98 -11.86
C ASP A 211 5.67 -9.81 -10.82
N VAL A 212 5.65 -8.74 -10.02
CA VAL A 212 6.72 -8.50 -9.02
C VAL A 212 6.69 -9.51 -7.87
N VAL A 213 5.53 -10.07 -7.52
CA VAL A 213 5.45 -11.18 -6.57
C VAL A 213 6.06 -12.44 -7.18
N SER A 214 5.77 -12.73 -8.45
CA SER A 214 6.32 -13.88 -9.17
C SER A 214 7.84 -13.81 -9.22
N ASP A 215 8.39 -12.67 -9.63
CA ASP A 215 9.84 -12.43 -9.69
C ASP A 215 10.48 -12.56 -8.30
N ALA A 216 9.82 -12.07 -7.25
CA ALA A 216 10.33 -12.21 -5.88
C ALA A 216 10.31 -13.67 -5.40
N LYS A 217 9.32 -14.47 -5.82
CA LYS A 217 9.25 -15.91 -5.55
C LYS A 217 10.36 -16.68 -6.27
N GLU A 218 10.71 -16.26 -7.46
CA GLU A 218 11.79 -16.87 -8.25
C GLU A 218 13.19 -16.48 -7.76
N HIS A 219 13.40 -15.18 -7.48
CA HIS A 219 14.74 -14.62 -7.26
C HIS A 219 15.03 -14.22 -5.80
N GLY A 220 14.04 -14.31 -4.92
CA GLY A 220 14.15 -13.93 -3.51
C GLY A 220 13.89 -12.44 -3.22
N ALA A 221 13.91 -11.56 -4.22
CA ALA A 221 13.45 -10.18 -4.07
C ALA A 221 13.20 -9.56 -5.45
N ALA A 222 12.25 -8.64 -5.53
CA ALA A 222 11.96 -7.93 -6.77
C ALA A 222 11.41 -6.52 -6.52
N VAL A 223 11.56 -5.65 -7.51
CA VAL A 223 11.13 -4.26 -7.41
C VAL A 223 10.54 -3.81 -8.74
N LEU A 224 9.39 -3.13 -8.68
CA LEU A 224 8.80 -2.53 -9.87
C LEU A 224 9.64 -1.33 -10.34
N GLY A 225 10.26 -1.50 -11.51
CA GLY A 225 10.95 -0.47 -12.26
C GLY A 225 10.07 0.16 -13.35
N VAL A 226 10.44 1.35 -13.80
CA VAL A 226 9.92 1.95 -15.03
C VAL A 226 11.14 2.30 -15.87
N PRO A 227 11.18 1.97 -17.18
CA PRO A 227 12.28 2.37 -18.06
C PRO A 227 12.50 3.88 -17.99
N CYS A 228 13.77 4.29 -17.98
CA CYS A 228 14.18 5.70 -18.00
C CYS A 228 14.28 6.24 -19.42
#